data_AF-K1VIP2-F1
#
_entry.id   AF-K1VIP2-F1
#
_cell.length_a   1.000
_cell.length_b   1.000
_cell.length_c   1.000
_cell.angle_alpha   90.00
_cell.angle_beta   90.00
_cell.angle_gamma   90.00
#
_symmetry.space_group_name_H-M   'P 1'
#
loop_
_entity.id
_entity.type
_entity.pdbx_description
1 polymer ?
#
loop_
_entity_poly.entity_id
_entity_poly.type
_entity_poly.pdbx_seq_one_letter_code
_entity_poly.pdbx_strand_id
1 'polypeptide(L)'
;MVMASKPRYWNVAFPLVVVALSVSPREVFMEHWQACIDSISSKTKDRTSRAVGMNAFVRLLWVYLNRCPESSTSTRRRLEGLLRNHFPVNTGQLLPTDLPLDPFQSPQCLTSPILFPRTVATQNRIAMAVEAKPEAGDVLRRPSVPYSSLPELSKPFLIDPSKRSFKHQYANVYFVRLVELRPIVEEHAKRLWAERHCGYIFRNYLTLVKPRLLPRILDLNRGQPCYIVGTVYMDMPLKPNVLEDMARSNWIAPPAPRPKFYSSQDAVHLEDESGRVRLVGDVIRKERDREGGGFVTGVIMGVLGFENSSGDFEVMELCFAGMPDVYHPSSLGTANGKGKARESMDVDDESKTWVALVSGLSVGNETSAPDLKSELLVEWLMGENGGAQDQLEGSRIARVIFAGNTLAAPIKGQDDRKIKADLNHPTKNLAHMLSDLLASSLPMNLVPGPSDPCGAVLPQQPMPKVMFGGKKMEGLECNTNPTWLEIGDRSFLCSGGQTIDDVFKYLPGKSRLPMAKRTLEWRHIAPTAPDTLWIYPFPDNDPFIIRERPNVYVVGNQPEFETALVGDEDKTRIVMLPSFAATGTVALVCLETLEVKTVAFEVPPWIGEVKVEMKEE
;
A
#
# COMPACT_ATOMS: atom_id res chain seq x y z
N MET A 1 58.55 3.45 9.30
CA MET A 1 58.40 4.82 8.76
C MET A 1 59.54 5.30 7.85
N VAL A 2 60.79 4.85 8.01
CA VAL A 2 61.98 5.42 7.30
C VAL A 2 61.93 5.32 5.75
N MET A 3 61.30 4.29 5.19
CA MET A 3 61.09 4.19 3.73
C MET A 3 59.96 5.11 3.24
N ALA A 4 58.90 5.27 4.05
CA ALA A 4 57.74 6.09 3.71
C ALA A 4 58.02 7.60 3.83
N SER A 5 59.11 8.02 4.50
CA SER A 5 59.55 9.42 4.52
C SER A 5 60.36 9.82 3.28
N LYS A 6 60.80 8.86 2.46
CA LYS A 6 61.53 9.13 1.22
C LYS A 6 60.54 9.38 0.07
N PRO A 7 60.56 10.55 -0.60
CA PRO A 7 59.59 10.90 -1.66
C PRO A 7 59.49 9.85 -2.77
N ARG A 8 60.63 9.25 -3.16
CA ARG A 8 60.71 8.22 -4.21
C ARG A 8 59.91 6.95 -3.89
N TYR A 9 59.74 6.60 -2.62
CA TYR A 9 59.10 5.36 -2.19
C TYR A 9 57.72 5.60 -1.58
N TRP A 10 57.27 6.85 -1.46
CA TRP A 10 56.03 7.19 -0.76
C TRP A 10 54.81 6.48 -1.34
N ASN A 11 54.64 6.47 -2.67
CA ASN A 11 53.49 5.83 -3.34
C ASN A 11 53.39 4.31 -3.09
N VAL A 12 54.48 3.65 -2.68
CA VAL A 12 54.52 2.19 -2.46
C VAL A 12 54.60 1.84 -0.97
N ALA A 13 55.42 2.56 -0.20
CA ALA A 13 55.63 2.30 1.21
C ALA A 13 54.54 2.89 2.12
N PHE A 14 53.93 4.02 1.73
CA PHE A 14 52.92 4.70 2.56
C PHE A 14 51.62 3.89 2.69
N PRO A 15 51.07 3.24 1.65
CA PRO A 15 49.92 2.34 1.80
C PRO A 15 50.13 1.22 2.82
N LEU A 16 51.34 0.64 2.88
CA LEU A 16 51.68 -0.40 3.86
C LEU A 16 51.69 0.15 5.28
N VAL A 17 52.18 1.38 5.48
CA VAL A 17 52.12 2.07 6.78
C VAL A 17 50.67 2.28 7.22
N VAL A 18 49.80 2.68 6.29
CA VAL A 18 48.37 2.89 6.56
C VAL A 18 47.68 1.58 6.91
N VAL A 19 47.95 0.50 6.17
CA VAL A 19 47.40 -0.83 6.48
C VAL A 19 47.87 -1.31 7.86
N ALA A 20 49.16 -1.19 8.16
CA ALA A 20 49.70 -1.57 9.47
C ALA A 20 49.06 -0.75 10.61
N LEU A 21 48.82 0.54 10.40
CA LEU A 21 48.15 1.40 11.36
C LEU A 21 46.67 1.01 11.53
N SER A 22 45.98 0.71 10.42
CA SER A 22 44.56 0.30 10.41
C SER A 22 44.29 -1.01 11.15
N VAL A 23 45.29 -1.88 11.33
CA VAL A 23 45.19 -3.12 12.11
C VAL A 23 45.82 -3.02 13.50
N SER A 24 46.45 -1.89 13.84
CA SER A 24 47.09 -1.68 15.14
C SER A 24 46.06 -1.53 16.28
N PRO A 25 46.46 -1.72 17.56
CA PRO A 25 45.60 -1.42 18.73
C PRO A 25 45.10 0.03 18.73
N ARG A 26 43.97 0.28 19.39
CA ARG A 26 43.30 1.60 19.38
C ARG A 26 44.22 2.72 19.86
N GLU A 27 45.02 2.44 20.88
CA GLU A 27 45.93 3.39 21.52
C GLU A 27 47.01 3.83 20.51
N VAL A 28 47.60 2.87 19.82
CA VAL A 28 48.63 3.07 18.79
C VAL A 28 48.04 3.79 17.57
N PHE A 29 46.82 3.45 17.18
CA PHE A 29 46.10 4.16 16.13
C PHE A 29 45.88 5.63 16.50
N MET A 30 45.32 5.90 17.68
CA MET A 30 45.00 7.25 18.13
C MET A 30 46.24 8.14 18.34
N GLU A 31 47.39 7.55 18.65
CA GLU A 31 48.67 8.26 18.77
C GLU A 31 49.24 8.69 17.40
N HIS A 32 49.10 7.86 16.36
CA HIS A 32 49.82 8.06 15.09
C HIS A 32 48.95 8.46 13.89
N TRP A 33 47.63 8.30 13.95
CA TRP A 33 46.75 8.57 12.79
C TRP A 33 46.79 10.03 12.34
N GLN A 34 46.86 10.99 13.25
CA GLN A 34 46.90 12.41 12.90
C GLN A 34 48.15 12.74 12.07
N ALA A 35 49.31 12.20 12.44
CA ALA A 35 50.55 12.37 11.67
C ALA A 35 50.44 11.77 10.25
N CYS A 36 49.70 10.67 10.09
CA CYS A 36 49.42 10.09 8.77
C CYS A 36 48.48 10.99 7.94
N ILE A 37 47.46 11.58 8.57
CA ILE A 37 46.54 12.52 7.92
C ILE A 37 47.26 13.81 7.47
N ASP A 38 48.18 14.31 8.28
CA ASP A 38 48.99 15.47 7.91
C ASP A 38 49.94 15.15 6.74
N SER A 39 50.52 13.94 6.72
CA SER A 39 51.33 13.44 5.60
C SER A 39 50.51 13.34 4.31
N ILE A 40 49.28 12.84 4.38
CA ILE A 40 48.34 12.79 3.25
C ILE A 40 48.06 14.21 2.75
N SER A 41 47.71 15.12 3.65
CA SER A 41 47.36 16.52 3.32
C SER A 41 48.51 17.25 2.61
N SER A 42 49.76 16.93 2.95
CA SER A 42 50.94 17.50 2.29
C SER A 42 51.16 16.97 0.87
N LYS A 43 50.64 15.78 0.54
CA LYS A 43 50.88 15.05 -0.72
C LYS A 43 49.69 15.03 -1.67
N THR A 44 48.48 15.33 -1.21
CA THR A 44 47.26 15.40 -2.05
C THR A 44 47.27 16.56 -3.05
N LYS A 45 48.14 17.56 -2.85
CA LYS A 45 48.38 18.63 -3.83
C LYS A 45 49.09 18.11 -5.09
N ASP A 46 49.93 17.09 -4.98
CA ASP A 46 50.61 16.45 -6.10
C ASP A 46 49.66 15.50 -6.86
N ARG A 47 49.54 15.68 -8.17
CA ARG A 47 48.65 14.87 -9.03
C ARG A 47 49.01 13.39 -9.02
N THR A 48 50.30 13.05 -8.87
CA THR A 48 50.77 11.66 -8.92
C THR A 48 50.50 10.88 -7.63
N SER A 49 50.54 11.55 -6.48
CA SER A 49 50.33 10.96 -5.16
C SER A 49 48.91 11.13 -4.61
N ARG A 50 48.06 11.91 -5.30
CA ARG A 50 46.69 12.22 -4.86
C ARG A 50 45.81 10.99 -4.65
N ALA A 51 45.79 10.06 -5.62
CA ALA A 51 44.95 8.86 -5.54
C ALA A 51 45.36 7.96 -4.35
N VAL A 52 46.66 7.76 -4.18
CA VAL A 52 47.22 6.99 -3.06
C VAL A 52 46.90 7.66 -1.72
N GLY A 53 47.02 8.99 -1.66
CA GLY A 53 46.68 9.79 -0.48
C GLY A 53 45.19 9.73 -0.10
N MET A 54 44.28 9.83 -1.08
CA MET A 54 42.84 9.76 -0.80
C MET A 54 42.39 8.36 -0.36
N ASN A 55 42.93 7.30 -0.97
CA ASN A 55 42.67 5.94 -0.51
C ASN A 55 43.14 5.70 0.93
N ALA A 56 44.31 6.26 1.29
CA ALA A 56 44.80 6.22 2.66
C ALA A 56 43.91 7.01 3.63
N PHE A 57 43.42 8.19 3.21
CA PHE A 57 42.53 9.03 4.01
C PHE A 57 41.22 8.32 4.35
N VAL A 58 40.54 7.76 3.35
CA VAL A 58 39.26 7.06 3.54
C VAL A 58 39.41 5.88 4.49
N ARG A 59 40.49 5.10 4.36
CA ARG A 59 40.77 3.96 5.25
C ARG A 59 40.99 4.38 6.70
N LEU A 60 41.78 5.42 6.94
CA LEU A 60 42.02 5.93 8.30
C LEU A 60 40.76 6.54 8.90
N LEU A 61 39.98 7.27 8.10
CA LEU A 61 38.72 7.87 8.53
C LEU A 61 37.71 6.80 8.95
N TRP A 62 37.57 5.73 8.16
CA TRP A 62 36.69 4.61 8.49
C TRP A 62 37.12 3.90 9.79
N VAL A 63 38.43 3.66 9.97
CA VAL A 63 38.97 3.05 11.18
C VAL A 63 38.71 3.93 12.40
N TYR A 64 38.90 5.24 12.29
CA TYR A 64 38.61 6.19 13.35
C TYR A 64 37.11 6.13 13.75
N LEU A 65 36.20 6.25 12.78
CA LEU A 65 34.75 6.24 13.02
C LEU A 65 34.25 4.93 13.65
N ASN A 66 34.84 3.79 13.31
CA ASN A 66 34.35 2.47 13.73
C ASN A 66 35.10 1.88 14.95
N ARG A 67 36.35 2.27 15.18
CA ARG A 67 37.19 1.68 16.26
C ARG A 67 37.52 2.66 17.38
N CYS A 68 37.28 3.96 17.20
CA CYS A 68 37.65 4.99 18.18
C CYS A 68 36.41 5.70 18.74
N PRO A 69 35.75 5.14 19.76
CA PRO A 69 34.65 5.82 20.43
C PRO A 69 35.16 7.08 21.13
N GLU A 70 34.56 8.22 20.80
CA GLU A 70 34.73 9.52 21.43
C GLU A 70 33.35 10.17 21.59
N SER A 71 33.24 11.21 22.42
CA SER A 71 31.98 11.97 22.54
C SER A 71 31.62 12.64 21.22
N SER A 72 30.32 12.80 20.94
CA SER A 72 29.81 13.41 19.71
C SER A 72 30.43 14.79 19.43
N THR A 73 30.65 15.59 20.47
CA THR A 73 31.33 16.89 20.38
C THR A 73 32.81 16.77 19.97
N SER A 74 33.54 15.78 20.51
CA SER A 74 34.95 15.54 20.17
C SER A 74 35.10 15.03 18.73
N THR A 75 34.27 14.05 18.36
CA THR A 75 34.23 13.49 16.99
C THR A 75 33.93 14.57 15.97
N ARG A 76 32.90 15.41 16.23
CA ARG A 76 32.55 16.52 15.34
C ARG A 76 33.70 17.52 15.17
N ARG A 77 34.35 17.93 16.27
CA ARG A 77 35.46 18.88 16.22
C ARG A 77 36.67 18.35 15.45
N ARG A 78 37.00 17.06 15.60
CA ARG A 78 38.08 16.41 14.85
C ARG A 78 37.72 16.27 13.37
N LEU A 79 36.52 15.80 13.05
CA LEU A 79 36.06 15.63 11.67
C LEU A 79 35.96 16.97 10.93
N GLU A 80 35.50 18.02 11.58
CA GLU A 80 35.35 19.35 10.96
C GLU A 80 36.70 19.90 10.48
N GLY A 81 37.78 19.69 11.25
CA GLY A 81 39.14 20.06 10.83
C GLY A 81 39.63 19.28 9.62
N LEU A 82 39.28 17.98 9.53
CA LEU A 82 39.68 17.12 8.41
C LEU A 82 38.88 17.42 7.14
N LEU A 83 37.57 17.58 7.27
CA LEU A 83 36.67 17.83 6.15
C LEU A 83 36.97 19.18 5.51
N ARG A 84 37.31 20.20 6.30
CA ARG A 84 37.69 21.54 5.79
C ARG A 84 38.97 21.52 4.93
N ASN A 85 39.86 20.57 5.17
CA ASN A 85 41.12 20.43 4.42
C ASN A 85 40.95 19.65 3.11
N HIS A 86 39.97 18.75 3.04
CA HIS A 86 39.75 17.86 1.89
C HIS A 86 38.52 18.24 1.04
N PHE A 87 37.61 19.06 1.57
CA PHE A 87 36.42 19.54 0.89
C PHE A 87 36.30 21.07 1.03
N PRO A 88 36.16 21.83 -0.07
CA PRO A 88 36.05 23.28 0.00
C PRO A 88 34.75 23.73 0.69
N VAL A 89 34.85 24.76 1.54
CA VAL A 89 33.79 25.26 2.43
C VAL A 89 32.62 25.94 1.68
N ASN A 90 32.72 26.15 0.36
CA ASN A 90 31.82 27.02 -0.39
C ASN A 90 30.95 26.34 -1.46
N THR A 91 30.76 25.02 -1.39
CA THR A 91 29.81 24.30 -2.24
C THR A 91 28.60 23.88 -1.41
N GLY A 92 27.57 24.73 -1.40
CA GLY A 92 26.33 24.56 -0.61
C GLY A 92 25.43 23.38 -1.03
N GLN A 93 25.87 22.55 -1.97
CA GLN A 93 25.30 21.27 -2.37
C GLN A 93 26.42 20.50 -3.08
N LEU A 94 26.80 19.34 -2.57
CA LEU A 94 27.64 18.39 -3.30
C LEU A 94 26.74 17.21 -3.67
N LEU A 95 26.31 17.15 -4.93
CA LEU A 95 25.70 15.95 -5.48
C LEU A 95 26.81 14.93 -5.79
N PRO A 96 26.56 13.61 -5.72
CA PRO A 96 27.55 12.58 -6.06
C PRO A 96 28.22 12.76 -7.43
N THR A 97 27.53 13.38 -8.39
CA THR A 97 28.04 13.73 -9.73
C THR A 97 28.98 14.94 -9.76
N ASP A 98 28.94 15.80 -8.75
CA ASP A 98 29.79 17.00 -8.64
C ASP A 98 31.10 16.71 -7.88
N LEU A 99 31.22 15.50 -7.30
CA LEU A 99 32.47 14.97 -6.82
C LEU A 99 33.31 14.55 -8.03
N PRO A 100 34.53 15.07 -8.20
CA PRO A 100 35.45 14.47 -9.17
C PRO A 100 35.66 13.01 -8.75
N LEU A 101 35.12 12.06 -9.52
CA LEU A 101 35.22 10.62 -9.31
C LEU A 101 36.60 10.06 -9.70
N ASP A 102 37.46 10.89 -10.29
CA ASP A 102 38.85 10.56 -10.64
C ASP A 102 39.68 9.89 -9.50
N PRO A 103 39.48 10.19 -8.19
CA PRO A 103 40.17 9.47 -7.11
C PRO A 103 39.64 8.05 -6.87
N PHE A 104 38.41 7.76 -7.30
CA PHE A 104 37.70 6.49 -7.08
C PHE A 104 37.70 5.59 -8.32
N GLN A 105 38.04 6.13 -9.48
CA GLN A 105 38.22 5.37 -10.73
C GLN A 105 39.64 4.78 -10.82
N SER A 106 39.92 3.74 -10.03
CA SER A 106 40.90 2.72 -10.42
C SER A 106 40.23 1.35 -10.35
N PRO A 107 39.96 0.69 -11.49
CA PRO A 107 39.06 -0.48 -11.59
C PRO A 107 39.68 -1.80 -11.07
N GLN A 108 40.56 -1.76 -10.07
CA GLN A 108 41.22 -2.95 -9.52
C GLN A 108 41.15 -3.08 -7.99
N CYS A 109 40.42 -2.21 -7.27
CA CYS A 109 40.48 -2.16 -5.80
C CYS A 109 39.18 -2.47 -5.04
N LEU A 110 38.10 -2.87 -5.70
CA LEU A 110 36.89 -3.37 -5.04
C LEU A 110 36.71 -4.89 -5.13
N THR A 111 37.63 -5.60 -5.79
CA THR A 111 37.58 -7.06 -5.97
C THR A 111 38.82 -7.72 -5.35
N SER A 112 38.86 -7.81 -4.02
CA SER A 112 39.57 -8.89 -3.31
C SER A 112 39.06 -8.97 -1.87
N PRO A 113 38.60 -10.15 -1.41
CA PRO A 113 38.05 -10.33 -0.08
C PRO A 113 39.19 -10.40 0.93
N ILE A 114 39.13 -9.59 1.99
CA ILE A 114 40.00 -9.77 3.15
C ILE A 114 39.07 -9.98 4.35
N LEU A 115 38.98 -11.24 4.76
CA LEU A 115 38.49 -11.69 6.06
C LEU A 115 38.95 -10.72 7.16
N PHE A 116 38.07 -10.30 8.07
CA PHE A 116 38.32 -10.44 9.51
C PHE A 116 37.00 -10.44 10.30
N PRO A 117 36.88 -11.30 11.33
CA PRO A 117 35.64 -11.59 12.02
C PRO A 117 35.31 -10.49 13.05
N ARG A 118 34.03 -10.10 13.13
CA ARG A 118 33.51 -9.35 14.28
C ARG A 118 33.15 -10.34 15.38
N THR A 119 34.00 -10.44 16.39
CA THR A 119 33.67 -11.08 17.66
C THR A 119 32.75 -10.19 18.47
N VAL A 120 31.44 -10.48 18.43
CA VAL A 120 30.55 -10.37 19.59
C VAL A 120 29.77 -11.66 19.64
N ALA A 121 29.87 -12.35 20.78
CA ALA A 121 29.37 -13.69 20.97
C ALA A 121 27.84 -13.75 20.92
N THR A 122 27.31 -14.43 19.92
CA THR A 122 26.03 -15.13 20.00
C THR A 122 26.32 -16.59 19.66
N GLN A 123 26.32 -17.44 20.69
CA GLN A 123 26.37 -18.88 20.50
C GLN A 123 25.13 -19.35 19.71
N ASN A 124 25.36 -20.30 18.80
CA ASN A 124 24.39 -21.17 18.10
C ASN A 124 23.71 -20.63 16.83
N ARG A 125 24.44 -20.68 15.71
CA ARG A 125 24.26 -21.65 14.60
C ARG A 125 25.12 -21.20 13.42
N ILE A 126 26.32 -21.76 13.34
CA ILE A 126 27.22 -21.60 12.18
C ILE A 126 26.58 -22.36 11.02
N ALA A 127 26.14 -21.62 9.99
CA ALA A 127 25.96 -22.19 8.67
C ALA A 127 27.33 -22.66 8.18
N MET A 128 27.54 -23.97 8.14
CA MET A 128 28.64 -24.57 7.39
C MET A 128 28.31 -24.42 5.90
N ALA A 129 28.79 -23.35 5.28
CA ALA A 129 28.97 -23.31 3.84
C ALA A 129 30.47 -23.52 3.57
N VAL A 130 30.79 -24.71 3.06
CA VAL A 130 32.09 -25.06 2.48
C VAL A 130 32.43 -24.03 1.42
N GLU A 131 33.68 -23.55 1.40
CA GLU A 131 34.25 -22.72 0.33
C GLU A 131 34.15 -23.46 -1.01
N ALA A 132 33.03 -23.27 -1.72
CA ALA A 132 32.94 -23.51 -3.14
C ALA A 132 33.45 -22.25 -3.86
N LYS A 133 34.36 -22.45 -4.81
CA LYS A 133 34.78 -21.40 -5.76
C LYS A 133 33.54 -20.69 -6.33
N PRO A 134 33.58 -19.37 -6.59
CA PRO A 134 32.50 -18.72 -7.30
C PRO A 134 32.52 -19.23 -8.75
N GLU A 135 31.73 -20.26 -9.04
CA GLU A 135 31.24 -20.44 -10.40
C GLU A 135 30.48 -19.15 -10.75
N ALA A 136 30.75 -18.60 -11.93
CA ALA A 136 30.06 -17.43 -12.44
C ALA A 136 28.56 -17.79 -12.58
N GLY A 137 27.78 -17.53 -11.53
CA GLY A 137 26.34 -17.73 -11.54
C GLY A 137 25.74 -16.84 -12.62
N ASP A 138 24.83 -17.40 -13.41
CA ASP A 138 24.07 -16.66 -14.41
C ASP A 138 23.41 -15.43 -13.76
N VAL A 139 23.51 -14.28 -14.42
CA VAL A 139 22.84 -13.05 -13.98
C VAL A 139 21.33 -13.29 -14.01
N LEU A 140 20.71 -13.39 -12.84
CA LEU A 140 19.27 -13.56 -12.70
C LEU A 140 18.55 -12.38 -13.37
N ARG A 141 17.58 -12.68 -14.24
CA ARG A 141 16.77 -11.68 -14.95
C ARG A 141 15.32 -11.78 -14.53
N ARG A 142 14.68 -10.62 -14.35
CA ARG A 142 13.26 -10.53 -14.03
C ARG A 142 12.38 -10.92 -15.21
N PRO A 143 11.21 -11.55 -14.96
CA PRO A 143 10.23 -11.82 -16.01
C PRO A 143 9.62 -10.51 -16.52
N SER A 144 9.59 -10.34 -17.84
CA SER A 144 8.90 -9.23 -18.50
C SER A 144 7.49 -9.66 -18.85
N VAL A 145 6.50 -9.13 -18.13
CA VAL A 145 5.08 -9.46 -18.30
C VAL A 145 4.37 -8.33 -19.04
N PRO A 146 3.44 -8.61 -19.98
CA PRO A 146 2.65 -7.55 -20.61
C PRO A 146 1.85 -6.79 -19.55
N TYR A 147 1.70 -5.49 -19.78
CA TYR A 147 1.01 -4.61 -18.86
C TYR A 147 0.15 -3.62 -19.61
N SER A 148 -1.04 -3.39 -19.05
CA SER A 148 -1.95 -2.34 -19.48
C SER A 148 -2.54 -1.66 -18.23
N SER A 149 -2.63 -0.34 -18.26
CA SER A 149 -3.30 0.45 -17.22
C SER A 149 -4.83 0.41 -17.35
N LEU A 150 -5.37 -0.46 -18.22
CA LEU A 150 -6.79 -0.62 -18.55
C LEU A 150 -7.52 0.72 -18.62
N PRO A 151 -7.14 1.59 -19.57
CA PRO A 151 -7.65 2.96 -19.62
C PRO A 151 -9.18 2.99 -19.75
N GLU A 152 -9.83 1.98 -20.35
CA GLU A 152 -11.29 1.94 -20.46
C GLU A 152 -11.99 1.83 -19.10
N LEU A 153 -11.46 1.00 -18.19
CA LEU A 153 -12.01 0.79 -16.85
C LEU A 153 -11.49 1.81 -15.82
N SER A 154 -10.29 2.35 -16.03
CA SER A 154 -9.68 3.35 -15.13
C SER A 154 -10.08 4.79 -15.46
N LYS A 155 -10.45 5.10 -16.71
CA LYS A 155 -10.84 6.46 -17.15
C LYS A 155 -12.01 7.08 -16.37
N PRO A 156 -13.05 6.33 -15.93
CA PRO A 156 -14.10 6.88 -15.08
C PRO A 156 -13.61 7.48 -13.76
N PHE A 157 -12.44 7.05 -13.25
CA PHE A 157 -11.85 7.60 -12.02
C PHE A 157 -11.01 8.87 -12.26
N LEU A 158 -10.64 9.15 -13.51
CA LEU A 158 -9.85 10.34 -13.86
C LEU A 158 -10.77 11.56 -14.04
N ILE A 159 -10.53 12.57 -13.23
CA ILE A 159 -11.27 13.84 -13.27
C ILE A 159 -10.40 14.88 -13.96
N ASP A 160 -10.80 15.30 -15.16
CA ASP A 160 -10.14 16.37 -15.89
C ASP A 160 -10.19 17.69 -15.09
N PRO A 161 -9.05 18.29 -14.72
CA PRO A 161 -9.00 19.53 -13.98
C PRO A 161 -9.80 20.68 -14.62
N SER A 162 -9.91 20.70 -15.95
CA SER A 162 -10.62 21.74 -16.69
C SER A 162 -12.15 21.61 -16.60
N LYS A 163 -12.66 20.39 -16.39
CA LYS A 163 -14.10 20.08 -16.30
C LYS A 163 -14.57 19.86 -14.86
N ARG A 164 -13.65 19.91 -13.89
CA ARG A 164 -13.93 19.68 -12.48
C ARG A 164 -14.87 20.76 -11.93
N SER A 165 -16.03 20.35 -11.46
CA SER A 165 -17.08 21.22 -10.90
C SER A 165 -17.68 20.63 -9.64
N PHE A 166 -17.73 21.42 -8.56
CA PHE A 166 -18.36 21.06 -7.30
C PHE A 166 -19.76 21.66 -7.11
N LYS A 167 -20.37 22.16 -8.20
CA LYS A 167 -21.70 22.80 -8.14
C LYS A 167 -22.86 21.80 -8.16
N HIS A 168 -22.60 20.54 -8.50
CA HIS A 168 -23.63 19.51 -8.61
C HIS A 168 -24.01 18.96 -7.23
N GLN A 169 -25.27 18.54 -7.10
CA GLN A 169 -25.79 17.88 -5.89
C GLN A 169 -25.53 16.37 -5.94
N TYR A 170 -25.42 15.76 -4.76
CA TYR A 170 -25.15 14.33 -4.60
C TYR A 170 -26.32 13.40 -4.93
N ALA A 171 -27.55 13.93 -5.04
CA ALA A 171 -28.73 13.13 -5.37
C ALA A 171 -28.58 12.40 -6.70
N ASN A 172 -27.93 13.02 -7.69
CA ASN A 172 -27.68 12.42 -9.00
C ASN A 172 -26.92 11.09 -8.92
N VAL A 173 -25.97 10.97 -7.98
CA VAL A 173 -25.18 9.74 -7.81
C VAL A 173 -26.10 8.57 -7.41
N TYR A 174 -27.02 8.79 -6.47
CA TYR A 174 -27.98 7.76 -6.05
C TYR A 174 -28.95 7.39 -7.17
N PHE A 175 -29.43 8.35 -7.95
CA PHE A 175 -30.32 8.08 -9.08
C PHE A 175 -29.63 7.23 -10.15
N VAL A 176 -28.42 7.61 -10.56
CA VAL A 176 -27.64 6.85 -11.55
C VAL A 176 -27.37 5.44 -11.03
N ARG A 177 -26.98 5.30 -9.76
CA ARG A 177 -26.73 4.00 -9.14
C ARG A 177 -27.96 3.10 -9.15
N LEU A 178 -29.13 3.63 -8.80
CA LEU A 178 -30.38 2.88 -8.84
C LEU A 178 -30.72 2.47 -10.27
N VAL A 179 -30.60 3.38 -11.25
CA VAL A 179 -30.90 3.09 -12.66
C VAL A 179 -30.00 2.00 -13.24
N GLU A 180 -28.70 1.99 -12.92
CA GLU A 180 -27.77 0.98 -13.43
C GLU A 180 -27.96 -0.41 -12.76
N LEU A 181 -28.15 -0.46 -11.44
CA LEU A 181 -28.20 -1.73 -10.71
C LEU A 181 -29.59 -2.35 -10.60
N ARG A 182 -30.66 -1.56 -10.72
CA ARG A 182 -32.04 -2.04 -10.60
C ARG A 182 -32.39 -3.16 -11.58
N PRO A 183 -32.09 -3.08 -12.90
CA PRO A 183 -32.41 -4.16 -13.84
C PRO A 183 -31.76 -5.50 -13.44
N ILE A 184 -30.52 -5.47 -12.94
CA ILE A 184 -29.76 -6.65 -12.51
C ILE A 184 -30.42 -7.28 -11.28
N VAL A 185 -30.77 -6.46 -10.29
CA VAL A 185 -31.46 -6.93 -9.07
C VAL A 185 -32.85 -7.46 -9.40
N GLU A 186 -33.60 -6.81 -10.30
CA GLU A 186 -34.91 -7.28 -10.73
C GLU A 186 -34.84 -8.63 -11.44
N GLU A 187 -33.84 -8.86 -12.30
CA GLU A 187 -33.62 -10.15 -12.95
C GLU A 187 -33.30 -11.25 -11.93
N HIS A 188 -32.42 -10.96 -10.97
CA HIS A 188 -32.12 -11.87 -9.87
C HIS A 188 -33.35 -12.17 -9.00
N ALA A 189 -34.12 -11.15 -8.65
CA ALA A 189 -35.35 -11.27 -7.88
C ALA A 189 -36.40 -12.11 -8.64
N LYS A 190 -36.56 -11.91 -9.96
CA LYS A 190 -37.46 -12.72 -10.79
C LYS A 190 -37.04 -14.19 -10.77
N ARG A 191 -35.75 -14.50 -10.93
CA ARG A 191 -35.25 -15.88 -10.86
C ARG A 191 -35.50 -16.55 -9.50
N LEU A 192 -35.40 -15.80 -8.39
CA LEU A 192 -35.63 -16.33 -7.05
C LEU A 192 -37.12 -16.45 -6.68
N TRP A 193 -37.95 -15.51 -7.13
CA TRP A 193 -39.31 -15.31 -6.59
C TRP A 193 -40.45 -15.50 -7.60
N ALA A 194 -40.21 -15.49 -8.92
CA ALA A 194 -41.28 -15.53 -9.92
C ALA A 194 -42.11 -16.82 -9.89
N GLU A 195 -41.50 -17.95 -9.54
CA GLU A 195 -42.19 -19.24 -9.44
C GLU A 195 -42.67 -19.56 -8.02
N ARG A 196 -42.25 -18.75 -7.04
CA ARG A 196 -42.57 -18.97 -5.64
C ARG A 196 -43.99 -18.52 -5.34
N HIS A 197 -44.69 -19.32 -4.54
CA HIS A 197 -46.01 -18.97 -4.04
C HIS A 197 -45.88 -18.55 -2.57
N CYS A 198 -46.30 -17.34 -2.26
CA CYS A 198 -46.32 -16.80 -0.91
C CYS A 198 -47.71 -17.01 -0.31
N GLY A 199 -47.76 -17.59 0.89
CA GLY A 199 -48.99 -17.73 1.64
C GLY A 199 -49.43 -16.37 2.17
N TYR A 200 -50.63 -15.95 1.80
CA TYR A 200 -51.28 -14.72 2.26
C TYR A 200 -52.61 -15.08 2.93
N ILE A 201 -52.88 -14.55 4.13
CA ILE A 201 -54.15 -14.78 4.82
C ILE A 201 -55.13 -13.69 4.39
N PHE A 202 -56.12 -14.06 3.57
CA PHE A 202 -57.23 -13.19 3.21
C PHE A 202 -58.52 -13.75 3.80
N ARG A 203 -59.22 -12.96 4.63
CA ARG A 203 -60.50 -13.36 5.25
C ARG A 203 -60.44 -14.73 5.95
N ASN A 204 -59.36 -15.02 6.70
CA ASN A 204 -59.11 -16.29 7.41
C ASN A 204 -58.86 -17.52 6.51
N TYR A 205 -58.62 -17.34 5.21
CA TYR A 205 -58.18 -18.40 4.29
C TYR A 205 -56.74 -18.17 3.83
N LEU A 206 -55.93 -19.23 3.86
CA LEU A 206 -54.58 -19.21 3.28
C LEU A 206 -54.70 -19.23 1.75
N THR A 207 -54.44 -18.11 1.12
CA THR A 207 -54.39 -17.95 -0.33
C THR A 207 -52.94 -17.92 -0.78
N LEU A 208 -52.56 -18.77 -1.72
CA LEU A 208 -51.23 -18.75 -2.31
C LEU A 208 -51.21 -17.74 -3.46
N VAL A 209 -50.43 -16.67 -3.30
CA VAL A 209 -50.32 -15.61 -4.29
C VAL A 209 -48.88 -15.57 -4.80
N LYS A 210 -48.72 -15.41 -6.12
CA LYS A 210 -47.41 -15.11 -6.72
C LYS A 210 -47.09 -13.64 -6.45
N PRO A 211 -45.97 -13.34 -5.76
CA PRO A 211 -45.62 -11.96 -5.47
C PRO A 211 -45.31 -11.23 -6.78
N ARG A 212 -45.76 -9.97 -6.88
CA ARG A 212 -45.52 -9.12 -8.06
C ARG A 212 -44.41 -8.13 -7.77
N LEU A 213 -43.61 -7.84 -8.79
CA LEU A 213 -42.71 -6.69 -8.77
C LEU A 213 -43.56 -5.42 -8.80
N LEU A 214 -43.40 -4.57 -7.79
CA LEU A 214 -43.98 -3.23 -7.82
C LEU A 214 -42.93 -2.24 -8.32
N PRO A 215 -43.24 -1.41 -9.34
CA PRO A 215 -42.30 -0.47 -9.90
C PRO A 215 -42.03 0.71 -8.96
N ARG A 216 -42.94 1.04 -8.04
CA ARG A 216 -42.76 2.15 -7.11
C ARG A 216 -43.14 1.71 -5.71
N ILE A 217 -42.40 2.19 -4.72
CA ILE A 217 -42.69 1.95 -3.30
C ILE A 217 -44.04 2.54 -2.90
N LEU A 218 -44.47 3.66 -3.51
CA LEU A 218 -45.79 4.23 -3.24
C LEU A 218 -46.98 3.36 -3.67
N ASP A 219 -46.77 2.38 -4.56
CA ASP A 219 -47.83 1.50 -5.05
C ASP A 219 -48.05 0.27 -4.12
N LEU A 220 -47.48 0.29 -2.91
CA LEU A 220 -47.65 -0.74 -1.89
C LEU A 220 -49.11 -0.83 -1.41
N ASN A 221 -49.62 -2.06 -1.37
CA ASN A 221 -50.95 -2.37 -0.85
C ASN A 221 -50.81 -3.20 0.43
N ARG A 222 -51.56 -2.78 1.46
CA ARG A 222 -51.59 -3.44 2.77
C ARG A 222 -51.85 -4.95 2.68
N GLY A 223 -50.96 -5.72 3.30
CA GLY A 223 -51.01 -7.17 3.38
C GLY A 223 -50.71 -7.93 2.09
N GLN A 224 -50.61 -7.28 0.92
CA GLN A 224 -50.33 -8.01 -0.32
C GLN A 224 -48.85 -8.37 -0.43
N PRO A 225 -48.49 -9.66 -0.65
CA PRO A 225 -47.11 -10.04 -0.85
C PRO A 225 -46.60 -9.48 -2.19
N CYS A 226 -45.52 -8.72 -2.13
CA CYS A 226 -44.88 -8.10 -3.27
C CYS A 226 -43.38 -8.02 -3.05
N TYR A 227 -42.65 -7.76 -4.13
CA TYR A 227 -41.25 -7.40 -4.01
C TYR A 227 -40.97 -6.05 -4.68
N ILE A 228 -40.09 -5.29 -4.03
CA ILE A 228 -39.67 -3.94 -4.43
C ILE A 228 -38.15 -3.89 -4.48
N VAL A 229 -37.61 -3.02 -5.33
CA VAL A 229 -36.17 -2.78 -5.46
C VAL A 229 -35.91 -1.31 -5.15
N GLY A 230 -34.88 -1.03 -4.37
CA GLY A 230 -34.52 0.32 -4.00
C GLY A 230 -33.13 0.43 -3.40
N THR A 231 -32.79 1.64 -2.99
CA THR A 231 -31.54 1.98 -2.30
C THR A 231 -31.74 1.88 -0.79
N VAL A 232 -30.85 1.18 -0.11
CA VAL A 232 -30.85 1.09 1.36
C VAL A 232 -30.41 2.43 1.94
N TYR A 233 -31.19 2.96 2.86
CA TYR A 233 -30.81 4.08 3.71
C TYR A 233 -30.76 3.63 5.16
N MET A 234 -29.58 3.80 5.78
CA MET A 234 -29.36 3.45 7.18
C MET A 234 -29.49 4.71 8.05
N ASP A 235 -30.57 4.77 8.83
CA ASP A 235 -30.77 5.79 9.84
C ASP A 235 -30.14 5.34 11.16
N MET A 236 -29.01 5.96 11.52
CA MET A 236 -28.15 5.54 12.61
C MET A 236 -27.94 6.73 13.57
N PRO A 237 -28.41 6.65 14.82
CA PRO A 237 -28.31 7.77 15.76
C PRO A 237 -26.89 8.22 16.10
N LEU A 238 -25.89 7.35 15.91
CA LEU A 238 -24.49 7.63 16.21
C LEU A 238 -23.69 8.17 15.02
N LYS A 239 -24.32 8.26 13.83
CA LYS A 239 -23.70 8.84 12.63
C LYS A 239 -23.45 10.34 12.87
N PRO A 240 -22.28 10.89 12.49
CA PRO A 240 -21.99 12.31 12.67
C PRO A 240 -22.99 13.16 11.90
N ASN A 241 -23.50 14.21 12.55
CA ASN A 241 -24.44 15.15 11.96
C ASN A 241 -23.82 16.55 12.00
N VAL A 242 -23.42 17.04 10.83
CA VAL A 242 -22.77 18.34 10.69
C VAL A 242 -23.65 19.48 11.23
N LEU A 243 -24.97 19.40 11.10
CA LEU A 243 -25.88 20.43 11.62
C LEU A 243 -25.90 20.46 13.15
N GLU A 244 -25.88 19.28 13.79
CA GLU A 244 -25.76 19.20 15.25
C GLU A 244 -24.38 19.67 15.72
N ASP A 245 -23.33 19.30 15.01
CA ASP A 245 -21.96 19.72 15.33
C ASP A 245 -21.81 21.23 15.15
N MET A 246 -22.42 21.84 14.13
CA MET A 246 -22.47 23.29 13.95
C MET A 246 -23.29 23.99 15.04
N ALA A 247 -24.40 23.40 15.49
CA ALA A 247 -25.18 23.93 16.58
C ALA A 247 -24.41 23.88 17.93
N ARG A 248 -23.60 22.84 18.14
CA ARG A 248 -22.79 22.63 19.36
C ARG A 248 -21.45 23.37 19.33
N SER A 249 -20.84 23.55 18.16
CA SER A 249 -19.50 24.15 18.00
C SER A 249 -19.44 25.64 18.34
N ASN A 250 -20.59 26.31 18.43
CA ASN A 250 -20.67 27.63 19.05
C ASN A 250 -20.30 27.64 20.55
N TRP A 251 -20.29 26.47 21.23
CA TRP A 251 -20.12 26.38 22.69
C TRP A 251 -19.12 25.30 23.15
N ILE A 252 -18.86 24.25 22.37
CA ILE A 252 -18.04 23.09 22.79
C ILE A 252 -17.16 22.63 21.62
N ALA A 253 -15.94 22.19 21.91
CA ALA A 253 -15.10 21.52 20.92
C ALA A 253 -15.84 20.31 20.33
N PRO A 254 -15.74 20.07 19.01
CA PRO A 254 -16.42 18.95 18.37
C PRO A 254 -15.98 17.63 19.04
N PRO A 255 -16.93 16.72 19.35
CA PRO A 255 -16.59 15.45 19.96
C PRO A 255 -15.65 14.65 19.07
N ALA A 256 -14.76 13.87 19.69
CA ALA A 256 -13.85 13.01 18.93
C ALA A 256 -14.65 12.07 18.00
N PRO A 257 -14.21 11.89 16.74
CA PRO A 257 -14.88 11.01 15.80
C PRO A 257 -15.03 9.60 16.39
N ARG A 258 -16.25 9.08 16.37
CA ARG A 258 -16.51 7.72 16.87
C ARG A 258 -15.92 6.69 15.89
N PRO A 259 -15.36 5.58 16.39
CA PRO A 259 -14.81 4.55 15.52
C PRO A 259 -15.90 3.78 14.76
N LYS A 260 -17.13 3.73 15.30
CA LYS A 260 -18.29 3.05 14.69
C LYS A 260 -19.58 3.85 14.91
N PHE A 261 -20.52 3.67 13.99
CA PHE A 261 -21.86 4.25 13.99
C PHE A 261 -22.95 3.24 14.38
N TYR A 262 -22.62 1.94 14.41
CA TYR A 262 -23.55 0.86 14.75
C TYR A 262 -24.20 1.04 16.13
N SER A 263 -25.52 0.89 16.19
CA SER A 263 -26.35 0.92 17.39
C SER A 263 -27.51 -0.09 17.30
N SER A 264 -27.99 -0.56 18.45
CA SER A 264 -29.18 -1.43 18.49
C SER A 264 -30.46 -0.72 18.01
N GLN A 265 -30.45 0.62 18.00
CA GLN A 265 -31.54 1.48 17.56
C GLN A 265 -31.51 1.81 16.06
N ASP A 266 -30.56 1.26 15.31
CA ASP A 266 -30.44 1.54 13.87
C ASP A 266 -31.69 1.07 13.11
N ALA A 267 -32.21 1.95 12.25
CA ALA A 267 -33.38 1.69 11.42
C ALA A 267 -32.98 1.60 9.94
N VAL A 268 -33.44 0.52 9.29
CA VAL A 268 -33.19 0.26 7.88
C VAL A 268 -34.39 0.76 7.08
N HIS A 269 -34.15 1.65 6.12
CA HIS A 269 -35.14 2.12 5.17
C HIS A 269 -34.76 1.69 3.76
N LEU A 270 -35.76 1.54 2.90
CA LEU A 270 -35.57 1.35 1.47
C LEU A 270 -36.18 2.55 0.74
N GLU A 271 -35.38 3.17 -0.10
CA GLU A 271 -35.73 4.38 -0.85
C GLU A 271 -35.73 4.12 -2.35
N ASP A 272 -36.66 4.73 -3.05
CA ASP A 272 -36.85 4.68 -4.49
C ASP A 272 -37.15 6.10 -5.01
N GLU A 273 -37.26 6.30 -6.33
CA GLU A 273 -37.65 7.59 -6.92
C GLU A 273 -38.99 8.14 -6.39
N SER A 274 -39.85 7.25 -5.87
CA SER A 274 -41.20 7.58 -5.42
C SER A 274 -41.31 7.93 -3.94
N GLY A 275 -40.46 7.35 -3.08
CA GLY A 275 -40.57 7.51 -1.64
C GLY A 275 -39.69 6.54 -0.85
N ARG A 276 -39.93 6.47 0.46
CA ARG A 276 -39.19 5.60 1.39
C ARG A 276 -40.12 4.77 2.26
N VAL A 277 -39.72 3.55 2.57
CA VAL A 277 -40.42 2.66 3.50
C VAL A 277 -39.45 2.07 4.52
N ARG A 278 -39.89 1.93 5.77
CA ARG A 278 -39.08 1.30 6.82
C ARG A 278 -39.19 -0.23 6.71
N LEU A 279 -38.04 -0.90 6.76
CA LEU A 279 -37.97 -2.36 6.72
C LEU A 279 -37.93 -2.94 8.14
N VAL A 280 -38.80 -3.92 8.40
CA VAL A 280 -38.90 -4.62 9.69
C VAL A 280 -38.92 -6.14 9.48
N GLY A 281 -38.71 -6.89 10.57
CA GLY A 281 -38.75 -8.35 10.57
C GLY A 281 -37.45 -9.00 11.02
N ASP A 282 -37.52 -10.31 11.27
CA ASP A 282 -36.39 -11.09 11.78
C ASP A 282 -35.23 -11.18 10.78
N VAL A 283 -35.52 -11.17 9.48
CA VAL A 283 -34.51 -11.19 8.42
C VAL A 283 -33.66 -9.93 8.46
N ILE A 284 -34.29 -8.77 8.65
CA ILE A 284 -33.58 -7.49 8.77
C ILE A 284 -32.73 -7.44 10.03
N ARG A 285 -33.25 -7.91 11.17
CA ARG A 285 -32.46 -7.98 12.41
C ARG A 285 -31.24 -8.89 12.26
N LYS A 286 -31.43 -10.09 11.68
CA LYS A 286 -30.34 -11.05 11.44
C LYS A 286 -29.27 -10.48 10.50
N GLU A 287 -29.68 -9.84 9.41
CA GLU A 287 -28.73 -9.29 8.45
C GLU A 287 -28.05 -8.02 8.97
N ARG A 288 -28.75 -7.17 9.73
CA ARG A 288 -28.15 -5.99 10.41
C ARG A 288 -27.09 -6.39 11.42
N ASP A 289 -27.37 -7.40 12.25
CA ASP A 289 -26.48 -7.86 13.31
C ASP A 289 -25.42 -8.85 12.79
N ARG A 290 -25.36 -9.08 11.47
CA ARG A 290 -24.38 -9.95 10.82
C ARG A 290 -23.01 -9.30 10.82
N GLU A 291 -22.05 -9.95 11.48
CA GLU A 291 -20.68 -9.44 11.62
C GLU A 291 -19.95 -9.27 10.27
N GLY A 292 -20.25 -10.12 9.29
CA GLY A 292 -19.47 -10.26 8.06
C GLY A 292 -19.99 -9.51 6.82
N GLY A 293 -20.88 -8.53 6.94
CA GLY A 293 -21.34 -7.75 5.78
C GLY A 293 -22.82 -7.42 5.78
N GLY A 294 -23.35 -7.04 6.95
CA GLY A 294 -24.73 -6.56 7.09
C GLY A 294 -25.03 -5.31 6.25
N PHE A 295 -26.10 -4.59 6.59
CA PHE A 295 -26.53 -3.46 5.76
C PHE A 295 -25.63 -2.23 5.90
N VAL A 296 -25.33 -1.62 4.76
CA VAL A 296 -24.78 -0.26 4.69
C VAL A 296 -25.64 0.60 3.78
N THR A 297 -25.60 1.90 4.02
CA THR A 297 -26.31 2.88 3.18
C THR A 297 -25.81 2.81 1.73
N GLY A 298 -26.68 3.15 0.77
CA GLY A 298 -26.34 3.26 -0.64
C GLY A 298 -26.26 1.95 -1.42
N VAL A 299 -26.51 0.79 -0.79
CA VAL A 299 -26.61 -0.51 -1.46
C VAL A 299 -27.96 -0.64 -2.16
N ILE A 300 -27.97 -1.15 -3.39
CA ILE A 300 -29.20 -1.47 -4.11
C ILE A 300 -29.59 -2.92 -3.82
N MET A 301 -30.83 -3.12 -3.38
CA MET A 301 -31.34 -4.46 -3.08
C MET A 301 -32.84 -4.60 -3.36
N GLY A 302 -33.25 -5.83 -3.62
CA GLY A 302 -34.64 -6.25 -3.69
C GLY A 302 -35.08 -6.83 -2.36
N VAL A 303 -36.31 -6.52 -1.94
CA VAL A 303 -36.95 -7.12 -0.76
C VAL A 303 -38.27 -7.75 -1.15
N LEU A 304 -38.51 -8.96 -0.66
CA LEU A 304 -39.80 -9.64 -0.73
C LEU A 304 -40.49 -9.53 0.63
N GLY A 305 -41.75 -9.12 0.65
CA GLY A 305 -42.49 -8.93 1.88
C GLY A 305 -43.89 -8.38 1.66
N PHE A 306 -44.47 -7.82 2.72
CA PHE A 306 -45.77 -7.17 2.68
C PHE A 306 -45.81 -5.97 3.63
N GLU A 307 -46.70 -5.03 3.35
CA GLU A 307 -46.91 -3.85 4.21
C GLU A 307 -47.81 -4.20 5.41
N ASN A 308 -47.33 -3.88 6.61
CA ASN A 308 -48.04 -4.04 7.87
C ASN A 308 -49.07 -2.91 8.10
N SER A 309 -49.95 -3.09 9.09
CA SER A 309 -50.96 -2.08 9.45
C SER A 309 -50.37 -0.74 9.88
N SER A 310 -49.13 -0.73 10.37
CA SER A 310 -48.37 0.47 10.76
C SER A 310 -47.75 1.23 9.58
N GLY A 311 -47.76 0.67 8.37
CA GLY A 311 -47.05 1.22 7.20
C GLY A 311 -45.57 0.80 7.08
N ASP A 312 -45.09 -0.04 8.00
CA ASP A 312 -43.77 -0.68 7.89
C ASP A 312 -43.84 -1.88 6.93
N PHE A 313 -42.73 -2.20 6.26
CA PHE A 313 -42.64 -3.33 5.35
C PHE A 313 -41.98 -4.52 6.04
N GLU A 314 -42.73 -5.61 6.22
CA GLU A 314 -42.25 -6.84 6.83
C GLU A 314 -41.52 -7.71 5.81
N VAL A 315 -40.21 -7.85 5.99
CA VAL A 315 -39.32 -8.51 5.03
C VAL A 315 -39.23 -10.00 5.31
N MET A 316 -39.56 -10.78 4.28
CA MET A 316 -39.46 -12.24 4.28
C MET A 316 -38.12 -12.72 3.68
N GLU A 317 -37.62 -12.04 2.65
CA GLU A 317 -36.38 -12.43 1.96
C GLU A 317 -35.70 -11.23 1.28
N LEU A 318 -34.39 -11.35 1.08
CA LEU A 318 -33.51 -10.33 0.50
C LEU A 318 -32.92 -10.82 -0.81
N CYS A 319 -32.74 -9.92 -1.77
CA CYS A 319 -32.05 -10.18 -3.03
C CYS A 319 -31.04 -9.06 -3.31
N PHE A 320 -29.79 -9.42 -3.58
CA PHE A 320 -28.73 -8.48 -3.95
C PHE A 320 -28.36 -8.66 -5.43
N ALA A 321 -27.62 -7.69 -5.99
CA ALA A 321 -27.17 -7.70 -7.38
C ALA A 321 -26.30 -8.94 -7.72
N GLY A 322 -25.65 -9.56 -6.73
CA GLY A 322 -24.78 -10.72 -6.92
C GLY A 322 -23.47 -10.35 -7.61
N MET A 323 -22.52 -11.29 -7.65
CA MET A 323 -21.21 -11.01 -8.25
C MET A 323 -21.33 -10.82 -9.78
N PRO A 324 -20.54 -9.90 -10.38
CA PRO A 324 -20.45 -9.77 -11.83
C PRO A 324 -19.56 -10.86 -12.45
N ASP A 325 -19.68 -11.02 -13.76
CA ASP A 325 -18.81 -11.89 -14.55
C ASP A 325 -17.37 -11.36 -14.54
N VAL A 326 -16.39 -12.25 -14.63
CA VAL A 326 -14.98 -11.87 -14.57
C VAL A 326 -14.57 -11.15 -15.84
N TYR A 327 -13.76 -10.10 -15.68
CA TYR A 327 -13.14 -9.43 -16.81
C TYR A 327 -12.15 -10.37 -17.49
N HIS A 328 -12.39 -10.68 -18.76
CA HIS A 328 -11.45 -11.41 -19.60
C HIS A 328 -10.80 -10.42 -20.59
N PRO A 329 -9.48 -10.21 -20.50
CA PRO A 329 -8.82 -9.28 -21.41
C PRO A 329 -8.91 -9.75 -22.87
N SER A 330 -9.14 -8.80 -23.77
CA SER A 330 -9.54 -9.05 -25.17
C SER A 330 -8.39 -9.53 -26.09
N SER A 331 -7.20 -9.83 -25.56
CA SER A 331 -6.02 -10.20 -26.36
C SER A 331 -5.90 -11.69 -26.68
N LEU A 332 -7.02 -12.37 -26.90
CA LEU A 332 -7.09 -13.61 -27.67
C LEU A 332 -8.24 -13.51 -28.67
N GLY A 333 -7.92 -12.91 -29.83
CA GLY A 333 -8.77 -13.02 -31.00
C GLY A 333 -9.01 -14.49 -31.34
N THR A 334 -10.29 -14.86 -31.46
CA THR A 334 -10.82 -15.94 -32.30
C THR A 334 -9.84 -17.07 -32.62
N ALA A 335 -9.71 -18.04 -31.71
CA ALA A 335 -9.49 -19.41 -32.12
C ALA A 335 -10.80 -20.16 -31.92
N ASN A 336 -11.55 -20.35 -33.01
CA ASN A 336 -12.59 -21.37 -33.09
C ASN A 336 -11.94 -22.73 -32.82
N GLY A 337 -11.94 -23.13 -31.57
CA GLY A 337 -11.49 -24.42 -31.09
C GLY A 337 -12.01 -24.53 -29.67
N LYS A 338 -12.78 -25.58 -29.38
CA LYS A 338 -13.28 -25.91 -28.04
C LYS A 338 -12.09 -25.93 -27.07
N GLY A 339 -11.80 -24.80 -26.44
CA GLY A 339 -10.80 -24.66 -25.40
C GLY A 339 -11.38 -25.25 -24.14
N LYS A 340 -10.99 -26.49 -23.84
CA LYS A 340 -11.12 -27.02 -22.48
C LYS A 340 -10.57 -25.97 -21.52
N ALA A 341 -11.36 -25.65 -20.48
CA ALA A 341 -10.87 -24.95 -19.32
C ALA A 341 -9.49 -25.53 -18.97
N ARG A 342 -8.47 -24.67 -18.96
CA ARG A 342 -7.11 -25.04 -18.56
C ARG A 342 -7.18 -25.26 -17.05
N GLU A 343 -7.72 -26.41 -16.65
CA GLU A 343 -7.58 -26.98 -15.32
C GLU A 343 -6.11 -26.82 -14.92
N SER A 344 -5.92 -26.39 -13.67
CA SER A 344 -4.63 -26.22 -13.00
C SER A 344 -3.57 -27.21 -13.50
N MET A 345 -2.80 -26.79 -14.51
CA MET A 345 -1.58 -27.48 -14.86
C MET A 345 -0.61 -27.15 -13.74
N ASP A 346 0.02 -28.18 -13.17
CA ASP A 346 1.19 -28.03 -12.31
C ASP A 346 2.26 -27.30 -13.12
N VAL A 347 2.26 -25.97 -13.03
CA VAL A 347 3.31 -25.13 -13.58
C VAL A 347 4.53 -25.40 -12.71
N ASP A 348 5.59 -25.93 -13.32
CA ASP A 348 6.87 -26.16 -12.64
C ASP A 348 7.25 -24.92 -11.85
N ASP A 349 7.63 -25.10 -10.58
CA ASP A 349 7.83 -24.02 -9.61
C ASP A 349 8.92 -23.01 -10.07
N GLU A 350 9.72 -23.38 -11.07
CA GLU A 350 10.73 -22.56 -11.74
C GLU A 350 10.16 -21.48 -12.67
N SER A 351 8.90 -21.58 -13.11
CA SER A 351 8.30 -20.67 -14.11
C SER A 351 7.18 -19.76 -13.57
N LYS A 352 6.90 -19.80 -12.26
CA LYS A 352 5.86 -18.96 -11.64
C LYS A 352 6.25 -17.50 -11.58
N THR A 353 5.34 -16.63 -11.99
CA THR A 353 5.55 -15.18 -12.01
C THR A 353 4.76 -14.49 -10.89
N TRP A 354 5.43 -13.61 -10.14
CA TRP A 354 4.84 -12.98 -8.95
C TRP A 354 4.68 -11.47 -9.10
N VAL A 355 3.62 -10.93 -8.49
CA VAL A 355 3.40 -9.49 -8.30
C VAL A 355 3.48 -9.20 -6.81
N ALA A 356 4.35 -8.28 -6.42
CA ALA A 356 4.47 -7.84 -5.03
C ALA A 356 3.48 -6.72 -4.72
N LEU A 357 2.79 -6.85 -3.61
CA LEU A 357 1.76 -5.94 -3.12
C LEU A 357 2.18 -5.42 -1.75
N VAL A 358 2.29 -4.10 -1.62
CA VAL A 358 2.71 -3.40 -0.41
C VAL A 358 1.73 -2.27 -0.13
N SER A 359 1.38 -2.03 1.13
CA SER A 359 0.53 -0.91 1.53
C SER A 359 1.09 -0.26 2.78
N GLY A 360 0.88 1.05 2.95
CA GLY A 360 1.16 1.70 4.23
C GLY A 360 2.64 1.75 4.60
N LEU A 361 3.53 2.10 3.66
CA LEU A 361 4.96 2.33 3.93
C LEU A 361 5.16 3.43 4.98
N SER A 362 4.32 4.47 4.97
CA SER A 362 4.37 5.60 5.91
C SER A 362 5.77 6.23 6.05
N VAL A 363 6.46 6.44 4.92
CA VAL A 363 7.81 7.01 4.90
C VAL A 363 7.80 8.40 5.54
N GLY A 364 8.77 8.66 6.42
CA GLY A 364 8.89 9.93 7.15
C GLY A 364 8.08 9.98 8.44
N ASN A 365 7.81 8.82 9.04
CA ASN A 365 7.28 8.73 10.40
C ASN A 365 8.36 9.16 11.41
N GLU A 366 7.97 9.60 12.62
CA GLU A 366 8.92 10.01 13.66
C GLU A 366 9.76 8.83 14.19
N THR A 367 9.27 7.60 14.00
CA THR A 367 9.98 6.38 14.40
C THR A 367 10.94 5.91 13.31
N SER A 368 12.19 5.60 13.65
CA SER A 368 13.19 5.10 12.67
C SER A 368 12.99 3.64 12.24
N ALA A 369 12.17 2.86 12.95
CA ALA A 369 11.98 1.43 12.67
C ALA A 369 11.23 1.13 11.36
N PRO A 370 10.12 1.82 11.01
CA PRO A 370 9.48 1.71 9.69
C PRO A 370 10.41 2.03 8.52
N ASP A 371 11.24 3.06 8.65
CA ASP A 371 12.20 3.45 7.61
C ASP A 371 13.23 2.33 7.39
N LEU A 372 13.78 1.74 8.46
CA LEU A 372 14.70 0.60 8.33
C LEU A 372 14.03 -0.65 7.73
N LYS A 373 12.77 -0.96 8.09
CA LYS A 373 12.02 -2.03 7.43
C LYS A 373 11.86 -1.79 5.93
N SER A 374 11.67 -0.52 5.54
CA SER A 374 11.52 -0.15 4.15
C SER A 374 12.82 -0.27 3.36
N GLU A 375 13.97 0.03 3.98
CA GLU A 375 15.29 -0.22 3.41
C GLU A 375 15.54 -1.72 3.22
N LEU A 376 15.24 -2.55 4.23
CA LEU A 376 15.34 -4.03 4.11
C LEU A 376 14.46 -4.59 2.99
N LEU A 377 13.26 -4.03 2.80
CA LEU A 377 12.39 -4.40 1.69
C LEU A 377 13.03 -4.04 0.34
N VAL A 378 13.62 -2.86 0.22
CA VAL A 378 14.32 -2.44 -1.01
C VAL A 378 15.48 -3.38 -1.28
N GLU A 379 16.37 -3.60 -0.31
CA GLU A 379 17.52 -4.50 -0.48
C GLU A 379 17.09 -5.94 -0.87
N TRP A 380 16.00 -6.43 -0.29
CA TRP A 380 15.43 -7.73 -0.65
C TRP A 380 14.86 -7.74 -2.07
N LEU A 381 14.09 -6.72 -2.43
CA LEU A 381 13.58 -6.57 -3.80
C LEU A 381 14.73 -6.44 -4.80
N MET A 382 15.84 -5.77 -4.46
CA MET A 382 17.04 -5.64 -5.30
C MET A 382 17.84 -6.94 -5.40
N GLY A 383 17.62 -7.91 -4.51
CA GLY A 383 18.39 -9.15 -4.41
C GLY A 383 19.73 -9.00 -3.68
N GLU A 384 19.94 -7.89 -2.96
CA GLU A 384 21.15 -7.63 -2.18
C GLU A 384 21.09 -8.26 -0.78
N ASN A 385 19.88 -8.54 -0.29
CA ASN A 385 19.64 -9.16 1.01
C ASN A 385 19.21 -10.63 0.88
N GLY A 386 19.73 -11.50 1.76
CA GLY A 386 19.40 -12.93 1.82
C GLY A 386 20.39 -13.87 1.12
N GLY A 387 19.97 -15.13 0.94
CA GLY A 387 20.75 -16.17 0.25
C GLY A 387 20.35 -16.37 -1.22
N ALA A 388 20.95 -17.36 -1.89
CA ALA A 388 20.66 -17.66 -3.30
C ALA A 388 19.17 -17.97 -3.58
N GLN A 389 18.47 -18.55 -2.60
CA GLN A 389 17.03 -18.83 -2.70
C GLN A 389 16.20 -17.54 -2.65
N ASP A 390 16.53 -16.61 -1.75
CA ASP A 390 15.83 -15.32 -1.63
C ASP A 390 16.05 -14.46 -2.88
N GLN A 391 17.27 -14.51 -3.44
CA GLN A 391 17.59 -13.87 -4.71
C GLN A 391 16.78 -14.46 -5.87
N LEU A 392 16.61 -15.79 -5.90
CA LEU A 392 15.77 -16.45 -6.89
C LEU A 392 14.30 -16.04 -6.76
N GLU A 393 13.76 -15.98 -5.54
CA GLU A 393 12.40 -15.51 -5.26
C GLU A 393 12.19 -14.05 -5.65
N GLY A 394 13.13 -13.17 -5.27
CA GLY A 394 13.13 -11.76 -5.65
C GLY A 394 13.19 -11.58 -7.17
N SER A 395 13.98 -12.39 -7.88
CA SER A 395 14.11 -12.30 -9.33
C SER A 395 12.82 -12.67 -10.09
N ARG A 396 11.92 -13.47 -9.51
CA ARG A 396 10.63 -13.87 -10.12
C ARG A 396 9.54 -12.81 -10.00
N ILE A 397 9.81 -11.70 -9.31
CA ILE A 397 8.85 -10.60 -9.16
C ILE A 397 8.89 -9.74 -10.42
N ALA A 398 7.75 -9.69 -11.13
CA ALA A 398 7.57 -8.92 -12.35
C ALA A 398 7.26 -7.44 -12.07
N ARG A 399 6.51 -7.15 -11.01
CA ARG A 399 6.00 -5.79 -10.72
C ARG A 399 5.68 -5.59 -9.24
N VAL A 400 5.78 -4.36 -8.77
CA VAL A 400 5.35 -3.95 -7.42
C VAL A 400 4.15 -3.00 -7.49
N ILE A 401 3.17 -3.18 -6.60
CA ILE A 401 2.04 -2.27 -6.42
C ILE A 401 2.06 -1.73 -4.99
N PHE A 402 2.17 -0.40 -4.87
CA PHE A 402 2.01 0.33 -3.61
C PHE A 402 0.57 0.81 -3.47
N ALA A 403 -0.19 0.21 -2.56
CA ALA A 403 -1.64 0.41 -2.38
C ALA A 403 -1.97 1.45 -1.28
N GLY A 404 -1.49 2.69 -1.43
CA GLY A 404 -1.83 3.82 -0.56
C GLY A 404 -1.03 3.92 0.73
N ASN A 405 -1.06 5.11 1.33
CA ASN A 405 -0.32 5.52 2.52
C ASN A 405 1.19 5.30 2.38
N THR A 406 1.72 5.81 1.28
CA THR A 406 3.15 5.71 0.97
C THR A 406 3.94 6.68 1.86
N LEU A 407 3.39 7.87 2.10
CA LEU A 407 3.93 8.89 2.99
C LEU A 407 3.17 8.94 4.32
N ALA A 408 3.86 9.28 5.41
CA ALA A 408 3.24 9.50 6.71
C ALA A 408 2.36 10.78 6.69
N ALA A 409 1.26 10.76 7.43
CA ALA A 409 0.40 11.93 7.58
C ALA A 409 1.12 13.03 8.41
N PRO A 410 1.09 14.30 7.98
CA PRO A 410 1.69 15.37 8.76
C PRO A 410 0.92 15.58 10.08
N ILE A 411 1.65 15.77 11.18
CA ILE A 411 1.05 16.03 12.50
C ILE A 411 0.52 17.46 12.53
N LYS A 412 -0.82 17.60 12.58
CA LYS A 412 -1.49 18.91 12.65
C LYS A 412 -1.05 19.68 13.90
N GLY A 413 -0.56 20.91 13.73
CA GLY A 413 -0.15 21.81 14.82
C GLY A 413 1.37 22.06 14.92
N GLN A 414 2.19 21.33 14.16
CA GLN A 414 3.60 21.67 13.92
C GLN A 414 3.74 22.49 12.63
N ASP A 415 2.99 23.59 12.48
CA ASP A 415 3.16 24.46 11.31
C ASP A 415 4.35 25.43 11.48
N ASP A 416 5.21 25.43 10.45
CA ASP A 416 5.92 26.56 9.86
C ASP A 416 7.01 27.31 10.64
N ARG A 417 7.34 26.94 11.88
CA ARG A 417 8.50 27.54 12.58
C ARG A 417 9.78 26.76 12.33
N LYS A 418 10.42 27.12 11.20
CA LYS A 418 11.73 26.72 10.67
C LYS A 418 11.68 25.56 9.68
N ILE A 419 11.35 25.86 8.43
CA ILE A 419 11.91 25.13 7.29
C ILE A 419 13.41 25.45 7.25
N LYS A 420 14.21 24.82 8.11
CA LYS A 420 15.57 24.51 7.71
C LYS A 420 15.44 23.48 6.60
N ALA A 421 16.20 23.63 5.53
CA ALA A 421 16.32 22.63 4.49
C ALA A 421 16.92 21.35 5.10
N ASP A 422 16.08 20.56 5.77
CA ASP A 422 16.50 19.27 6.29
C ASP A 422 16.77 18.36 5.09
N LEU A 423 17.90 17.66 5.17
CA LEU A 423 18.25 16.62 4.20
C LEU A 423 17.20 15.49 4.15
N ASN A 424 16.38 15.35 5.21
CA ASN A 424 15.43 14.26 5.41
C ASN A 424 13.97 14.66 5.11
N HIS A 425 13.70 15.18 3.91
CA HIS A 425 12.30 15.38 3.51
C HIS A 425 11.66 14.03 3.15
N PRO A 426 10.51 13.64 3.73
CA PRO A 426 9.87 12.34 3.50
C PRO A 426 9.69 11.98 2.01
N THR A 427 9.26 12.95 1.21
CA THR A 427 9.12 12.78 -0.25
C THR A 427 10.44 12.50 -0.96
N LYS A 428 11.57 13.04 -0.48
CA LYS A 428 12.89 12.76 -1.05
C LYS A 428 13.34 11.34 -0.71
N ASN A 429 13.16 10.90 0.53
CA ASN A 429 13.48 9.53 0.95
C ASN A 429 12.69 8.52 0.13
N LEU A 430 11.38 8.77 -0.05
CA LEU A 430 10.56 7.96 -0.92
C LEU A 430 11.04 8.01 -2.39
N ALA A 431 11.39 9.18 -2.91
CA ALA A 431 11.92 9.29 -4.27
C ALA A 431 13.23 8.50 -4.47
N HIS A 432 14.12 8.48 -3.47
CA HIS A 432 15.34 7.67 -3.48
C HIS A 432 15.01 6.17 -3.52
N MET A 433 14.16 5.69 -2.62
CA MET A 433 13.66 4.32 -2.60
C MET A 433 13.08 3.87 -3.95
N LEU A 434 12.22 4.70 -4.54
CA LEU A 434 11.61 4.41 -5.83
C LEU A 434 12.67 4.39 -6.95
N SER A 435 13.65 5.30 -6.90
CA SER A 435 14.75 5.35 -7.88
C SER A 435 15.63 4.11 -7.81
N ASP A 436 15.93 3.62 -6.60
CA ASP A 436 16.76 2.43 -6.40
C ASP A 436 16.04 1.19 -6.95
N LEU A 437 14.76 1.03 -6.63
CA LEU A 437 13.93 -0.05 -7.17
C LEU A 437 13.79 0.01 -8.69
N LEU A 438 13.62 1.19 -9.29
CA LEU A 438 13.59 1.34 -10.75
C LEU A 438 14.94 0.99 -11.39
N ALA A 439 16.06 1.28 -10.72
CA ALA A 439 17.40 0.94 -11.22
C ALA A 439 17.62 -0.58 -11.33
N SER A 440 16.93 -1.41 -10.52
CA SER A 440 16.90 -2.87 -10.70
C SER A 440 15.92 -3.38 -11.76
N SER A 441 15.41 -2.49 -12.62
CA SER A 441 14.46 -2.84 -13.69
C SER A 441 13.11 -3.37 -13.17
N LEU A 442 12.68 -2.95 -11.98
CA LEU A 442 11.41 -3.35 -11.38
C LEU A 442 10.32 -2.28 -11.61
N PRO A 443 9.39 -2.46 -12.57
CA PRO A 443 8.31 -1.52 -12.78
C PRO A 443 7.37 -1.49 -11.58
N MET A 444 6.76 -0.33 -11.33
CA MET A 444 5.97 -0.12 -10.12
C MET A 444 4.73 0.75 -10.38
N ASN A 445 3.64 0.40 -9.69
CA ASN A 445 2.41 1.18 -9.66
C ASN A 445 2.22 1.80 -8.27
N LEU A 446 1.87 3.08 -8.24
CA LEU A 446 1.63 3.83 -7.02
C LEU A 446 0.17 4.28 -6.99
N VAL A 447 -0.60 3.74 -6.05
CA VAL A 447 -1.99 4.11 -5.77
C VAL A 447 -1.99 5.01 -4.53
N PRO A 448 -2.62 6.20 -4.57
CA PRO A 448 -2.64 7.10 -3.42
C PRO A 448 -3.58 6.60 -2.32
N GLY A 449 -3.28 6.99 -1.07
CA GLY A 449 -4.13 6.79 0.10
C GLY A 449 -4.51 8.10 0.80
N PRO A 450 -5.17 8.02 1.97
CA PRO A 450 -5.55 9.19 2.77
C PRO A 450 -4.37 10.03 3.30
N SER A 451 -3.22 9.43 3.61
CA SER A 451 -2.06 10.16 4.13
C SER A 451 -1.15 10.74 3.04
N ASP A 452 -1.37 10.34 1.80
CA ASP A 452 -0.59 10.79 0.65
C ASP A 452 -1.00 12.21 0.23
N PRO A 453 -0.13 12.96 -0.48
CA PRO A 453 -0.36 14.34 -0.92
C PRO A 453 -1.36 14.40 -2.10
N CYS A 454 -2.57 13.91 -1.85
CA CYS A 454 -3.71 13.87 -2.77
C CYS A 454 -4.94 14.49 -2.11
N GLY A 455 -5.98 14.76 -2.91
CA GLY A 455 -7.26 15.19 -2.36
C GLY A 455 -7.86 14.15 -1.42
N ALA A 456 -8.60 14.58 -0.40
CA ALA A 456 -9.33 13.68 0.52
C ALA A 456 -10.56 13.03 -0.12
N VAL A 457 -10.98 13.53 -1.28
CA VAL A 457 -12.21 13.14 -1.97
C VAL A 457 -11.93 12.01 -2.95
N LEU A 458 -12.75 10.96 -2.96
CA LEU A 458 -12.67 9.87 -3.92
C LEU A 458 -13.39 10.22 -5.25
N PRO A 459 -12.89 9.76 -6.41
CA PRO A 459 -11.62 9.10 -6.63
C PRO A 459 -10.42 10.05 -6.45
N GLN A 460 -9.40 9.59 -5.72
CA GLN A 460 -8.18 10.39 -5.54
C GLN A 460 -7.39 10.36 -6.85
N GLN A 461 -6.99 11.54 -7.31
CA GLN A 461 -6.24 11.69 -8.57
C GLN A 461 -4.76 11.29 -8.39
N PRO A 462 -4.07 10.90 -9.47
CA PRO A 462 -2.69 10.44 -9.37
C PRO A 462 -1.74 11.48 -8.79
N MET A 463 -0.77 11.03 -8.00
CA MET A 463 0.29 11.90 -7.49
C MET A 463 1.15 12.46 -8.63
N PRO A 464 1.49 13.77 -8.60
CA PRO A 464 2.35 14.35 -9.63
C PRO A 464 3.76 13.74 -9.62
N LYS A 465 4.18 13.13 -10.74
CA LYS A 465 5.52 12.52 -10.87
C LYS A 465 6.68 13.48 -10.57
N VAL A 466 6.45 14.79 -10.69
CA VAL A 466 7.43 15.84 -10.35
C VAL A 466 7.91 15.73 -8.89
N MET A 467 7.04 15.26 -7.98
CA MET A 467 7.39 15.06 -6.56
C MET A 467 8.52 14.04 -6.36
N PHE A 468 8.66 13.09 -7.30
CA PHE A 468 9.60 11.98 -7.20
C PHE A 468 10.82 12.13 -8.12
N GLY A 469 11.07 13.31 -8.69
CA GLY A 469 12.19 13.52 -9.62
C GLY A 469 11.80 13.53 -11.10
N GLY A 470 10.50 13.50 -11.42
CA GLY A 470 9.97 13.80 -12.75
C GLY A 470 10.39 12.78 -13.82
N LYS A 471 11.05 13.25 -14.88
CA LYS A 471 11.44 12.43 -16.04
C LYS A 471 12.45 11.31 -15.72
N LYS A 472 13.11 11.35 -14.55
CA LYS A 472 14.09 10.34 -14.14
C LYS A 472 13.46 9.02 -13.68
N MET A 473 12.13 8.97 -13.54
CA MET A 473 11.39 7.82 -13.00
C MET A 473 10.68 7.03 -14.13
N GLU A 474 11.43 6.63 -15.15
CA GLU A 474 10.90 5.75 -16.20
C GLU A 474 10.59 4.36 -15.60
N GLY A 475 9.34 3.89 -15.72
CA GLY A 475 8.86 2.66 -15.09
C GLY A 475 7.99 2.85 -13.84
N LEU A 476 7.89 4.07 -13.30
CA LEU A 476 6.93 4.43 -12.24
C LEU A 476 5.63 4.97 -12.85
N GLU A 477 4.51 4.33 -12.48
CA GLU A 477 3.16 4.73 -12.87
C GLU A 477 2.36 5.15 -11.63
N CYS A 478 2.00 6.44 -11.57
CA CYS A 478 1.10 6.96 -10.55
C CYS A 478 -0.33 6.84 -11.07
N ASN A 479 -1.17 6.11 -10.34
CA ASN A 479 -2.54 5.80 -10.71
C ASN A 479 -3.56 6.50 -9.80
N THR A 480 -4.84 6.40 -10.13
CA THR A 480 -5.94 6.88 -9.28
C THR A 480 -6.19 5.93 -8.12
N ASN A 481 -6.96 6.38 -7.12
CA ASN A 481 -7.58 5.49 -6.14
C ASN A 481 -9.10 5.62 -6.24
N PRO A 482 -9.84 4.55 -6.60
CA PRO A 482 -9.36 3.22 -7.04
C PRO A 482 -8.71 3.22 -8.44
N THR A 483 -8.09 2.10 -8.83
CA THR A 483 -7.54 1.89 -10.19
C THR A 483 -7.73 0.45 -10.68
N TRP A 484 -7.90 0.28 -11.98
CA TRP A 484 -7.80 -1.00 -12.68
C TRP A 484 -6.43 -1.15 -13.33
N LEU A 485 -5.90 -2.36 -13.32
CA LEU A 485 -4.62 -2.71 -13.94
C LEU A 485 -4.74 -4.11 -14.57
N GLU A 486 -4.04 -4.34 -15.67
CA GLU A 486 -3.85 -5.65 -16.26
C GLU A 486 -2.37 -5.99 -16.23
N ILE A 487 -2.04 -7.12 -15.60
CA ILE A 487 -0.68 -7.62 -15.49
C ILE A 487 -0.72 -9.07 -15.97
N GLY A 488 -0.07 -9.34 -17.10
CA GLY A 488 -0.13 -10.65 -17.75
C GLY A 488 -1.47 -10.82 -18.45
N ASP A 489 -2.22 -11.83 -18.03
CA ASP A 489 -3.58 -12.15 -18.44
C ASP A 489 -4.59 -11.95 -17.29
N ARG A 490 -4.19 -11.24 -16.22
CA ARG A 490 -4.99 -11.04 -15.01
C ARG A 490 -5.32 -9.57 -14.77
N SER A 491 -6.57 -9.31 -14.42
CA SER A 491 -7.05 -8.00 -13.99
C SER A 491 -6.94 -7.80 -12.47
N PHE A 492 -6.50 -6.60 -12.09
CA PHE A 492 -6.33 -6.15 -10.73
C PHE A 492 -7.20 -4.90 -10.51
N LEU A 493 -7.98 -4.89 -9.43
CA LEU A 493 -8.65 -3.71 -8.91
C LEU A 493 -7.98 -3.33 -7.59
N CYS A 494 -7.36 -2.16 -7.52
CA CYS A 494 -6.63 -1.70 -6.34
C CYS A 494 -7.33 -0.50 -5.70
N SER A 495 -7.47 -0.54 -4.37
CA SER A 495 -8.00 0.54 -3.54
C SER A 495 -7.05 0.84 -2.38
N GLY A 496 -6.97 2.11 -1.98
CA GLY A 496 -6.18 2.58 -0.83
C GLY A 496 -6.76 2.21 0.54
N GLY A 497 -7.88 1.49 0.61
CA GLY A 497 -8.43 0.93 1.87
C GLY A 497 -9.61 1.69 2.47
N GLN A 498 -9.74 2.99 2.14
CA GLN A 498 -10.76 3.90 2.70
C GLN A 498 -12.19 3.38 2.53
N THR A 499 -12.47 2.67 1.45
CA THR A 499 -13.81 2.16 1.13
C THR A 499 -14.27 1.10 2.14
N ILE A 500 -13.38 0.18 2.51
CA ILE A 500 -13.68 -0.85 3.52
C ILE A 500 -13.60 -0.27 4.93
N ASP A 501 -12.67 0.66 5.20
CA ASP A 501 -12.63 1.39 6.48
C ASP A 501 -13.94 2.11 6.79
N ASP A 502 -14.60 2.64 5.75
CA ASP A 502 -15.87 3.34 5.93
C ASP A 502 -17.04 2.38 6.13
N VAL A 503 -17.12 1.30 5.35
CA VAL A 503 -18.08 0.19 5.57
C VAL A 503 -17.94 -0.39 6.98
N PHE A 504 -16.72 -0.52 7.49
CA PHE A 504 -16.43 -1.02 8.84
C PHE A 504 -17.08 -0.17 9.95
N LYS A 505 -17.28 1.14 9.73
CA LYS A 505 -17.94 2.02 10.71
C LYS A 505 -19.42 1.67 10.89
N TYR A 506 -20.09 1.18 9.84
CA TYR A 506 -21.51 0.84 9.87
C TYR A 506 -21.80 -0.51 10.54
N LEU A 507 -20.83 -1.42 10.55
CA LEU A 507 -21.06 -2.82 10.90
C LEU A 507 -20.57 -3.17 12.31
N PRO A 508 -21.23 -4.11 13.02
CA PRO A 508 -20.82 -4.52 14.36
C PRO A 508 -19.50 -5.32 14.37
N GLY A 509 -19.25 -6.11 13.33
CA GLY A 509 -18.13 -7.06 13.24
C GLY A 509 -16.74 -6.44 13.17
N LYS A 510 -15.72 -7.24 13.50
CA LYS A 510 -14.31 -6.83 13.47
C LYS A 510 -13.59 -7.22 12.17
N SER A 511 -13.98 -8.35 11.57
CA SER A 511 -13.33 -8.89 10.37
C SER A 511 -13.72 -8.07 9.14
N ARG A 512 -12.72 -7.74 8.30
CA ARG A 512 -12.90 -6.85 7.14
C ARG A 512 -12.95 -7.62 5.83
N LEU A 513 -12.35 -8.81 5.77
CA LEU A 513 -12.42 -9.68 4.59
C LEU A 513 -13.86 -10.01 4.12
N PRO A 514 -14.81 -10.36 5.01
CA PRO A 514 -16.20 -10.56 4.62
C PRO A 514 -16.87 -9.28 4.06
N MET A 515 -16.50 -8.10 4.59
CA MET A 515 -16.99 -6.82 4.08
C MET A 515 -16.51 -6.57 2.64
N ALA A 516 -15.24 -6.89 2.35
CA ALA A 516 -14.70 -6.81 0.99
C ALA A 516 -15.40 -7.79 0.04
N LYS A 517 -15.67 -9.04 0.46
CA LYS A 517 -16.49 -9.98 -0.32
C LYS A 517 -17.87 -9.39 -0.62
N ARG A 518 -18.47 -8.73 0.37
CA ARG A 518 -19.79 -8.11 0.24
C ARG A 518 -19.82 -6.96 -0.77
N THR A 519 -18.76 -6.16 -0.86
CA THR A 519 -18.66 -5.11 -1.90
C THR A 519 -18.73 -5.66 -3.33
N LEU A 520 -18.19 -6.87 -3.56
CA LEU A 520 -18.32 -7.56 -4.85
C LEU A 520 -19.75 -8.08 -5.08
N GLU A 521 -20.41 -8.59 -4.04
CA GLU A 521 -21.82 -9.05 -4.12
C GLU A 521 -22.81 -7.89 -4.34
N TRP A 522 -22.47 -6.69 -3.85
CA TRP A 522 -23.24 -5.47 -4.09
C TRP A 522 -22.92 -4.82 -5.44
N ARG A 523 -21.91 -5.32 -6.16
CA ARG A 523 -21.36 -4.69 -7.38
C ARG A 523 -20.96 -3.22 -7.17
N HIS A 524 -20.43 -2.88 -6.00
CA HIS A 524 -20.11 -1.50 -5.67
C HIS A 524 -18.90 -1.38 -4.74
N ILE A 525 -17.87 -0.64 -5.17
CA ILE A 525 -16.59 -0.49 -4.44
C ILE A 525 -16.79 0.33 -3.15
N ALA A 526 -17.62 1.38 -3.21
CA ALA A 526 -17.78 2.37 -2.13
C ALA A 526 -19.26 2.69 -1.83
N PRO A 527 -20.08 1.72 -1.37
CA PRO A 527 -21.53 1.89 -1.27
C PRO A 527 -21.96 3.03 -0.34
N THR A 528 -21.19 3.26 0.73
CA THR A 528 -21.44 4.31 1.73
C THR A 528 -21.18 5.73 1.23
N ALA A 529 -20.56 5.88 0.05
CA ALA A 529 -20.41 7.18 -0.58
C ALA A 529 -21.70 7.59 -1.32
N PRO A 530 -22.12 8.87 -1.27
CA PRO A 530 -21.48 10.03 -0.62
C PRO A 530 -21.79 10.28 0.87
N ASP A 531 -22.65 9.49 1.52
CA ASP A 531 -23.18 9.75 2.88
C ASP A 531 -22.08 9.99 3.93
N THR A 532 -21.12 9.07 4.06
CA THR A 532 -20.04 9.15 5.06
C THR A 532 -18.64 9.15 4.44
N LEU A 533 -18.48 8.52 3.28
CA LEU A 533 -17.26 8.58 2.49
C LEU A 533 -17.38 9.67 1.42
N TRP A 534 -16.49 10.66 1.47
CA TRP A 534 -16.54 11.82 0.59
C TRP A 534 -16.11 11.48 -0.83
N ILE A 535 -17.00 11.74 -1.79
CA ILE A 535 -16.73 11.57 -3.21
C ILE A 535 -16.96 12.87 -4.00
N TYR A 536 -16.40 12.90 -5.20
CA TYR A 536 -16.70 13.92 -6.19
C TYR A 536 -18.17 13.80 -6.60
N PRO A 537 -18.93 14.91 -6.69
CA PRO A 537 -20.33 14.86 -7.10
C PRO A 537 -20.42 14.60 -8.61
N PHE A 538 -20.47 13.32 -8.99
CA PHE A 538 -20.62 12.92 -10.37
C PHE A 538 -22.03 13.25 -10.89
N PRO A 539 -22.16 13.98 -12.01
CA PRO A 539 -23.48 14.38 -12.52
C PRO A 539 -24.23 13.23 -13.20
N ASP A 540 -23.51 12.39 -13.98
CA ASP A 540 -24.15 11.48 -14.96
C ASP A 540 -23.71 10.01 -14.83
N ASN A 541 -22.67 9.69 -14.06
CA ASN A 541 -22.10 8.33 -13.99
C ASN A 541 -21.53 8.06 -12.59
N ASP A 542 -21.83 6.89 -12.00
CA ASP A 542 -21.18 6.44 -10.77
C ASP A 542 -20.01 5.49 -11.11
N PRO A 543 -18.74 5.93 -11.00
CA PRO A 543 -17.59 5.10 -11.36
C PRO A 543 -17.31 3.98 -10.36
N PHE A 544 -17.96 3.97 -9.19
CA PHE A 544 -17.73 2.96 -8.16
C PHE A 544 -18.56 1.69 -8.37
N ILE A 545 -19.41 1.66 -9.39
CA ILE A 545 -20.15 0.46 -9.80
C ILE A 545 -19.19 -0.53 -10.47
N ILE A 546 -19.20 -1.77 -9.99
CA ILE A 546 -18.38 -2.86 -10.49
C ILE A 546 -19.15 -3.55 -11.63
N ARG A 547 -18.87 -3.15 -12.87
CA ARG A 547 -19.49 -3.75 -14.06
C ARG A 547 -18.93 -5.14 -14.34
N GLU A 548 -17.63 -5.29 -14.19
CA GLU A 548 -16.90 -6.54 -14.42
C GLU A 548 -16.09 -6.87 -13.16
N ARG A 549 -15.94 -8.16 -12.85
CA ARG A 549 -15.26 -8.63 -11.65
C ARG A 549 -13.76 -8.80 -11.91
N PRO A 550 -12.87 -8.27 -11.06
CA PRO A 550 -11.43 -8.45 -11.24
C PRO A 550 -11.00 -9.90 -10.93
N ASN A 551 -9.85 -10.33 -11.45
CA ASN A 551 -9.20 -11.56 -11.00
C ASN A 551 -8.59 -11.38 -9.60
N VAL A 552 -8.05 -10.20 -9.31
CA VAL A 552 -7.47 -9.85 -8.01
C VAL A 552 -8.03 -8.53 -7.50
N TYR A 553 -8.69 -8.55 -6.33
CA TYR A 553 -9.19 -7.37 -5.65
C TYR A 553 -8.28 -7.04 -4.46
N VAL A 554 -7.56 -5.93 -4.55
CA VAL A 554 -6.57 -5.50 -3.56
C VAL A 554 -7.10 -4.33 -2.76
N VAL A 555 -7.11 -4.49 -1.43
CA VAL A 555 -7.52 -3.44 -0.48
C VAL A 555 -6.34 -3.12 0.42
N GLY A 556 -5.82 -1.90 0.32
CA GLY A 556 -4.71 -1.39 1.13
C GLY A 556 -5.10 -1.05 2.58
N ASN A 557 -4.09 -0.81 3.41
CA ASN A 557 -4.15 -0.17 4.72
C ASN A 557 -5.10 -0.82 5.73
N GLN A 558 -5.16 -2.15 5.70
CA GLN A 558 -5.91 -2.96 6.65
C GLN A 558 -5.08 -3.21 7.93
N PRO A 559 -5.69 -3.65 9.04
CA PRO A 559 -4.98 -3.85 10.30
C PRO A 559 -4.13 -5.11 10.28
N GLU A 560 -4.57 -6.12 9.54
CA GLU A 560 -3.92 -7.43 9.41
C GLU A 560 -4.02 -7.94 7.97
N PHE A 561 -3.18 -8.91 7.63
CA PHE A 561 -3.22 -9.57 6.34
C PHE A 561 -4.30 -10.64 6.31
N GLU A 562 -5.23 -10.54 5.35
CA GLU A 562 -6.27 -11.54 5.11
C GLU A 562 -6.42 -11.80 3.60
N THR A 563 -6.80 -13.02 3.22
CA THR A 563 -7.02 -13.38 1.82
C THR A 563 -8.14 -14.41 1.66
N ALA A 564 -8.91 -14.31 0.57
CA ALA A 564 -9.92 -15.31 0.19
C ALA A 564 -10.03 -15.48 -1.32
N LEU A 565 -10.41 -16.68 -1.77
CA LEU A 565 -10.93 -16.91 -3.11
C LEU A 565 -12.46 -16.84 -3.07
N VAL A 566 -13.05 -16.12 -4.02
CA VAL A 566 -14.50 -16.00 -4.19
C VAL A 566 -14.89 -16.29 -5.63
N GLY A 567 -16.08 -16.85 -5.83
CA GLY A 567 -16.55 -17.34 -7.14
C GLY A 567 -16.32 -18.84 -7.33
N ASP A 568 -17.24 -19.49 -8.01
CA ASP A 568 -17.26 -20.94 -8.18
C ASP A 568 -16.38 -21.37 -9.37
N GLU A 569 -16.79 -21.04 -10.60
CA GLU A 569 -16.07 -21.36 -11.84
C GLU A 569 -14.91 -20.38 -12.08
N ASP A 570 -15.21 -19.09 -12.18
CA ASP A 570 -14.20 -18.03 -12.28
C ASP A 570 -13.86 -17.46 -10.91
N LYS A 571 -12.65 -17.74 -10.44
CA LYS A 571 -12.19 -17.34 -9.10
C LYS A 571 -11.60 -15.93 -9.11
N THR A 572 -11.99 -15.14 -8.12
CA THR A 572 -11.40 -13.85 -7.77
C THR A 572 -10.68 -13.97 -6.45
N ARG A 573 -9.44 -13.48 -6.39
CA ARG A 573 -8.63 -13.42 -5.17
C ARG A 573 -8.80 -12.06 -4.51
N ILE A 574 -9.32 -12.02 -3.28
CA ILE A 574 -9.32 -10.82 -2.44
C ILE A 574 -8.04 -10.82 -1.61
N VAL A 575 -7.33 -9.69 -1.57
CA VAL A 575 -6.13 -9.49 -0.75
C VAL A 575 -6.28 -8.24 0.08
N MET A 576 -6.34 -8.42 1.40
CA MET A 576 -6.34 -7.35 2.40
C MET A 576 -4.90 -7.12 2.84
N LEU A 577 -4.32 -5.99 2.48
CA LEU A 577 -2.92 -5.67 2.78
C LEU A 577 -2.82 -4.91 4.09
N PRO A 578 -1.98 -5.36 5.04
CA PRO A 578 -1.76 -4.61 6.26
C PRO A 578 -0.92 -3.35 6.00
N SER A 579 -0.84 -2.46 6.98
CA SER A 579 0.16 -1.39 6.97
C SER A 579 1.57 -1.98 7.18
N PHE A 580 2.43 -1.82 6.17
CA PHE A 580 3.83 -2.26 6.19
C PHE A 580 4.62 -1.61 7.33
N ALA A 581 4.39 -0.33 7.62
CA ALA A 581 5.03 0.35 8.75
C ALA A 581 4.78 -0.38 10.09
N ALA A 582 3.56 -0.90 10.29
CA ALA A 582 3.18 -1.64 11.49
C ALA A 582 3.69 -3.09 11.45
N THR A 583 3.31 -3.86 10.42
CA THR A 583 3.52 -5.32 10.41
C THR A 583 4.80 -5.75 9.70
N GLY A 584 5.35 -4.93 8.80
CA GLY A 584 6.47 -5.30 7.93
C GLY A 584 6.11 -6.37 6.90
N THR A 585 4.83 -6.57 6.57
CA THR A 585 4.38 -7.67 5.70
C THR A 585 4.19 -7.22 4.26
N VAL A 586 4.76 -7.97 3.32
CA VAL A 586 4.52 -7.87 1.87
C VAL A 586 3.78 -9.11 1.39
N ALA A 587 2.81 -8.94 0.50
CA ALA A 587 2.11 -10.05 -0.12
C ALA A 587 2.58 -10.24 -1.58
N LEU A 588 2.83 -11.48 -1.99
CA LEU A 588 3.18 -11.87 -3.34
C LEU A 588 2.01 -12.65 -3.94
N VAL A 589 1.51 -12.23 -5.09
CA VAL A 589 0.42 -12.92 -5.80
C VAL A 589 0.97 -13.56 -7.09
N CYS A 590 0.74 -14.86 -7.24
CA CYS A 590 1.08 -15.61 -8.44
C CYS A 590 0.07 -15.31 -9.56
N LEU A 591 0.56 -14.97 -10.76
CA LEU A 591 -0.31 -14.66 -11.90
C LEU A 591 -1.02 -15.90 -12.44
N GLU A 592 -0.33 -17.05 -12.46
CA GLU A 592 -0.83 -18.28 -13.04
C GLU A 592 -1.89 -18.95 -12.12
N THR A 593 -1.59 -19.07 -10.82
CA THR A 593 -2.39 -19.86 -9.86
C THR A 593 -3.27 -19.03 -8.93
N LEU A 594 -3.09 -17.72 -8.85
CA LEU A 594 -3.69 -16.84 -7.84
C LEU A 594 -3.35 -17.27 -6.38
N GLU A 595 -2.26 -18.01 -6.20
CA GLU A 595 -1.67 -18.30 -4.89
C GLU A 595 -1.10 -17.02 -4.28
N VAL A 596 -1.19 -16.88 -2.96
CA VAL A 596 -0.65 -15.73 -2.24
C VAL A 596 0.36 -16.20 -1.21
N LYS A 597 1.57 -15.63 -1.26
CA LYS A 597 2.63 -15.80 -0.27
C LYS A 597 2.85 -14.49 0.47
N THR A 598 3.40 -14.56 1.67
CA THR A 598 3.73 -13.37 2.47
C THR A 598 5.18 -13.40 2.91
N VAL A 599 5.84 -12.25 2.85
CA VAL A 599 7.20 -12.03 3.33
C VAL A 599 7.14 -10.99 4.44
N ALA A 600 7.75 -11.27 5.59
CA ALA A 600 7.72 -10.40 6.76
C ALA A 600 9.12 -9.86 7.07
N PHE A 601 9.20 -8.55 7.32
CA PHE A 601 10.42 -7.83 7.66
C PHE A 601 10.33 -7.30 9.09
N GLU A 602 11.17 -7.85 9.97
CA GLU A 602 11.23 -7.46 11.36
C GLU A 602 12.57 -6.78 11.68
N VAL A 603 12.48 -5.67 12.40
CA VAL A 603 13.63 -4.98 12.97
C VAL A 603 13.59 -5.24 14.47
N PRO A 604 14.56 -5.98 15.04
CA PRO A 604 14.60 -6.23 16.47
C PRO A 604 14.81 -4.92 17.23
N PRO A 605 14.10 -4.70 18.36
CA PRO A 605 14.33 -3.54 19.20
C PRO A 605 15.76 -3.59 19.75
N TRP A 606 16.45 -2.44 19.77
CA TRP A 606 17.78 -2.36 20.33
C TRP A 606 17.74 -2.62 21.85
N ILE A 607 18.24 -3.78 22.28
CA ILE A 607 18.43 -4.13 23.69
C ILE A 607 19.80 -3.61 24.11
N GLY A 608 19.93 -2.31 24.32
CA GLY A 608 21.10 -1.72 24.97
C GLY A 608 20.83 -1.56 26.45
N GLU A 609 21.59 -2.24 27.31
CA GLU A 609 21.62 -1.94 28.74
C GLU A 609 22.03 -0.49 28.95
N VAL A 610 21.07 0.40 29.23
CA VAL A 610 21.36 1.70 29.82
C VAL A 610 21.66 1.43 31.29
N LYS A 611 22.92 1.11 31.61
CA LYS A 611 23.42 1.24 32.98
C LYS A 611 23.40 2.71 33.33
N VAL A 612 22.27 3.17 33.86
CA VAL A 612 22.20 4.41 34.63
C VAL A 612 22.93 4.12 35.94
N GLU A 613 24.23 4.41 35.99
CA GLU A 613 24.92 4.55 37.27
C GLU A 613 24.26 5.73 38.01
N MET A 614 23.33 5.40 38.91
CA MET A 614 22.92 6.34 39.95
C MET A 614 24.13 6.52 40.86
N LYS A 615 24.81 7.65 40.73
CA LYS A 615 25.66 8.16 41.79
C LYS A 615 24.74 8.60 42.93
N GLU A 616 24.74 7.84 44.02
CA GLU A 616 24.29 8.34 45.31
C GLU A 616 25.30 9.39 45.79
N GLU A 617 24.79 10.59 46.09
CA GLU A 617 25.48 11.60 46.92
C GLU A 617 25.32 11.26 48.42
#